data_AF-A0A496ZSJ0-F1
#
_entry.id   AF-A0A496ZSJ0-F1
#
_cell.length_a   1.000
_cell.length_b   1.000
_cell.length_c   1.000
_cell.angle_alpha   90.00
_cell.angle_beta   90.00
_cell.angle_gamma   90.00
#
_symmetry.space_group_name_H-M   'P 1'
#
loop_
_entity.id
_entity.type
_entity.pdbx_description
1 polymer ?
#
loop_
_entity_poly.entity_id
_entity_poly.type
_entity_poly.pdbx_seq_one_letter_code
_entity_poly.pdbx_strand_id
1 'polypeptide(L)'
;MKYYLPPPREFTDEELEGFDKLGEKVKKFAHYYLTTRKPVSSAIKAGFSREKARSAANRLLQNKKVRRYIEYLKAQMRQMAEVDRDYIVLKLKEIVEKENASDQVKISALNTLAKIGGFLQDSKPPQTFVLNVIGLDEEKDKVKEVGVSVQFDKVDKI
;
A
#
# COMPACT_ATOMS: atom_id res chain seq x y z
N MET A 1 -4.05 16.88 12.88
CA MET A 1 -3.20 16.75 11.68
C MET A 1 -4.12 16.46 10.49
N LYS A 2 -4.43 17.43 9.62
CA LYS A 2 -5.35 17.23 8.49
C LYS A 2 -4.63 16.35 7.44
N TYR A 3 -5.14 15.16 7.15
CA TYR A 3 -4.68 14.36 6.01
C TYR A 3 -5.15 15.06 4.72
N TYR A 4 -4.34 15.99 4.22
CA TYR A 4 -4.47 16.52 2.88
C TYR A 4 -4.04 15.40 1.92
N LEU A 5 -5.00 14.81 1.21
CA LEU A 5 -4.67 14.11 -0.03
C LEU A 5 -4.15 15.21 -0.95
N PRO A 6 -2.85 15.23 -1.28
CA PRO A 6 -2.34 16.25 -2.17
C PRO A 6 -3.15 16.17 -3.47
N PRO A 7 -3.52 17.32 -4.06
CA PRO A 7 -4.16 17.34 -5.36
C PRO A 7 -3.28 16.51 -6.29
N PRO A 8 -3.89 15.80 -7.27
CA PRO A 8 -3.12 15.07 -8.26
C PRO A 8 -2.04 16.00 -8.78
N ARG A 9 -0.78 15.58 -8.62
CA ARG A 9 0.35 16.41 -9.03
C ARG A 9 0.12 16.84 -10.48
N GLU A 10 0.26 18.14 -10.74
CA GLU A 10 0.29 18.64 -12.11
C GLU A 10 1.55 18.10 -12.80
N PHE A 11 1.36 17.51 -13.98
CA PHE A 11 2.43 16.98 -14.81
C PHE A 11 2.82 18.07 -15.80
N THR A 12 4.12 18.34 -15.94
CA THR A 12 4.58 19.33 -16.92
C THR A 12 4.44 18.80 -18.34
N ASP A 13 4.34 19.68 -19.32
CA ASP A 13 4.29 19.29 -20.75
C ASP A 13 5.48 18.40 -21.15
N GLU A 14 6.67 18.69 -20.61
CA GLU A 14 7.87 17.87 -20.80
C GLU A 14 7.70 16.44 -20.23
N GLU A 15 7.02 16.28 -19.09
CA GLU A 15 6.73 14.96 -18.53
C GLU A 15 5.75 14.20 -19.43
N LEU A 16 4.71 14.87 -19.91
CA LEU A 16 3.68 14.29 -20.80
C LEU A 16 4.29 13.83 -22.13
N GLU A 17 5.06 14.70 -22.80
CA GLU A 17 5.79 14.34 -24.01
C GLU A 17 6.81 13.21 -23.73
N GLY A 18 7.42 13.24 -22.54
CA GLY A 18 8.26 12.17 -22.04
C GLY A 18 7.51 10.83 -22.00
N PHE A 19 6.28 10.82 -21.50
CA PHE A 19 5.47 9.61 -21.41
C PHE A 19 5.10 9.04 -22.77
N ASP A 20 4.86 9.90 -23.76
CA ASP A 20 4.57 9.45 -25.13
C ASP A 20 5.73 8.68 -25.74
N LYS A 21 6.96 9.10 -25.44
CA LYS A 21 8.21 8.43 -25.84
C LYS A 21 8.49 7.13 -25.09
N LEU A 22 7.68 6.70 -24.12
CA LEU A 22 7.84 5.40 -23.46
C LEU A 22 7.49 4.25 -24.43
N GLY A 23 8.35 3.23 -24.46
CA GLY A 23 8.10 2.04 -25.27
C GLY A 23 6.80 1.32 -24.87
N GLU A 24 6.13 0.71 -25.85
CA GLU A 24 4.80 0.12 -25.68
C GLU A 24 4.76 -0.96 -24.57
N LYS A 25 5.78 -1.82 -24.49
CA LYS A 25 5.89 -2.83 -23.41
C LYS A 25 5.97 -2.20 -22.01
N VAL A 26 6.59 -1.02 -21.89
CA VAL A 26 6.67 -0.29 -20.62
C VAL A 26 5.33 0.32 -20.26
N LYS A 27 4.62 0.90 -21.24
CA LYS A 27 3.26 1.41 -21.04
C LYS A 27 2.31 0.27 -20.61
N LYS A 28 2.33 -0.87 -21.31
CA LYS A 28 1.56 -2.07 -20.96
C LYS A 28 1.88 -2.57 -19.55
N PHE A 29 3.17 -2.61 -19.18
CA PHE A 29 3.58 -2.97 -17.82
C PHE A 29 2.96 -2.04 -16.77
N ALA A 30 3.02 -0.73 -16.98
CA ALA A 30 2.47 0.26 -16.05
C ALA A 30 0.95 0.08 -15.86
N HIS A 31 0.20 -0.15 -16.95
CA HIS A 31 -1.24 -0.43 -16.87
C HIS A 31 -1.54 -1.72 -16.08
N TYR A 32 -0.91 -2.84 -16.41
CA TYR A 32 -1.15 -4.10 -15.68
C TYR A 32 -0.70 -4.02 -14.22
N TYR A 33 0.38 -3.29 -13.94
CA TYR A 33 0.88 -3.11 -12.58
C TYR A 33 -0.08 -2.29 -11.73
N LEU A 34 -0.67 -1.23 -12.29
CA LEU A 34 -1.64 -0.39 -11.59
C LEU A 34 -2.87 -1.19 -11.12
N THR A 35 -3.38 -2.09 -11.96
CA THR A 35 -4.53 -2.94 -11.64
C THR A 35 -4.18 -4.10 -10.69
N THR A 36 -3.08 -4.81 -10.97
CA THR A 36 -2.81 -6.09 -10.28
C THR A 36 -1.92 -5.96 -9.05
N ARG A 37 -1.11 -4.89 -8.96
CA ARG A 37 -0.02 -4.71 -7.99
C ARG A 37 0.95 -5.89 -7.89
N LYS A 38 1.02 -6.72 -8.93
CA LYS A 38 1.92 -7.89 -9.01
C LYS A 38 2.99 -7.63 -10.08
N PRO A 39 4.21 -7.20 -9.70
CA PRO A 39 5.23 -6.74 -10.66
C PRO A 39 5.58 -7.78 -11.73
N VAL A 40 5.89 -9.02 -11.31
CA VAL A 40 6.33 -10.09 -12.23
C VAL A 40 5.21 -10.48 -13.19
N SER A 41 3.99 -10.66 -12.68
CA SER A 41 2.83 -11.00 -13.52
C SER A 41 2.52 -9.88 -14.52
N SER A 42 2.65 -8.63 -14.10
CA SER A 42 2.45 -7.46 -14.97
C SER A 42 3.48 -7.41 -16.09
N ALA A 43 4.75 -7.72 -15.79
CA ALA A 43 5.81 -7.81 -16.80
C ALA A 43 5.55 -8.94 -17.80
N ILE A 44 5.13 -10.12 -17.34
CA ILE A 44 4.77 -11.22 -18.25
C ILE A 44 3.63 -10.81 -19.18
N LYS A 45 2.55 -10.22 -18.63
CA LYS A 45 1.41 -9.73 -19.43
C LYS A 45 1.79 -8.62 -20.40
N ALA A 46 2.78 -7.80 -20.05
CA ALA A 46 3.31 -6.75 -20.92
C ALA A 46 4.23 -7.26 -22.04
N GLY A 47 4.48 -8.58 -22.12
CA GLY A 47 5.28 -9.19 -23.18
C GLY A 47 6.78 -9.30 -22.88
N PHE A 48 7.17 -9.30 -21.60
CA PHE A 48 8.51 -9.73 -21.17
C PHE A 48 8.54 -11.26 -21.01
N SER A 49 9.67 -11.89 -21.34
CA SER A 49 9.84 -13.34 -21.14
C SER A 49 9.76 -13.69 -19.65
N ARG A 50 9.27 -14.89 -19.32
CA ARG A 50 9.13 -15.33 -17.92
C ARG A 50 10.45 -15.27 -17.16
N GLU A 51 11.54 -15.66 -17.79
CA GLU A 51 12.90 -15.64 -17.22
C GLU A 51 13.34 -14.21 -16.85
N LYS A 52 13.07 -13.22 -17.71
CA LYS A 52 13.50 -11.83 -17.52
C LYS A 52 12.44 -10.96 -16.84
N ALA A 53 11.23 -11.46 -16.61
CA ALA A 53 10.12 -10.67 -16.08
C ALA A 53 10.43 -10.09 -14.69
N ARG A 54 11.11 -10.86 -13.82
CA ARG A 54 11.45 -10.40 -12.47
C ARG A 54 12.45 -9.25 -12.48
N SER A 55 13.55 -9.39 -13.23
CA SER A 55 14.56 -8.35 -13.34
C SER A 55 14.03 -7.11 -14.08
N ALA A 56 13.26 -7.33 -15.16
CA ALA A 56 12.59 -6.25 -15.88
C ALA A 56 11.63 -5.47 -14.98
N ALA A 57 10.76 -6.14 -14.22
CA ALA A 57 9.81 -5.49 -13.32
C ALA A 57 10.53 -4.65 -12.26
N ASN A 58 11.58 -5.18 -11.62
CA ASN A 58 12.35 -4.42 -10.63
C ASN A 58 12.98 -3.17 -11.25
N ARG A 59 13.67 -3.32 -12.39
CA ARG A 59 14.26 -2.20 -13.13
C ARG A 59 13.23 -1.14 -13.52
N LEU A 60 12.06 -1.54 -13.98
CA LEU A 60 10.98 -0.62 -14.37
C LEU A 60 10.42 0.14 -13.17
N LEU A 61 10.26 -0.52 -12.02
CA LEU A 61 9.78 0.13 -10.80
C LEU A 61 10.82 1.07 -10.17
N GLN A 62 12.11 0.85 -10.41
CA GLN A 62 13.17 1.79 -10.00
C GLN A 62 13.30 2.99 -10.94
N ASN A 63 12.87 2.86 -12.20
CA ASN A 63 12.98 3.93 -13.18
C ASN A 63 12.02 5.09 -12.85
N LYS A 64 12.60 6.27 -12.56
CA LYS A 64 11.87 7.48 -12.20
C LYS A 64 10.80 7.87 -13.22
N LYS A 65 11.07 7.74 -14.52
CA LYS A 65 10.13 8.09 -15.60
C LYS A 65 8.94 7.15 -15.64
N VAL A 66 9.17 5.85 -15.44
CA VAL A 66 8.10 4.83 -15.39
C VAL A 66 7.25 4.99 -14.13
N ARG A 67 7.88 5.29 -12.99
CA ARG A 67 7.14 5.61 -11.74
C ARG A 67 6.23 6.82 -11.93
N ARG A 68 6.75 7.90 -12.52
CA ARG A 68 5.96 9.10 -12.85
C ARG A 68 4.81 8.78 -13.79
N TYR A 69 5.01 7.92 -14.79
CA TYR A 69 3.94 7.48 -15.67
C TYR A 69 2.85 6.65 -14.94
N ILE A 70 3.23 5.79 -13.99
CA ILE A 70 2.26 5.07 -13.14
C ILE A 70 1.46 6.04 -12.27
N GLU A 71 2.11 7.08 -11.72
CA GLU A 71 1.43 8.14 -10.97
C GLU A 71 0.44 8.92 -11.85
N TYR A 72 0.84 9.26 -13.08
CA TYR A 72 -0.02 9.87 -14.09
C TYR A 72 -1.26 9.01 -14.38
N LEU A 73 -1.08 7.72 -14.69
CA LEU A 73 -2.20 6.80 -14.92
C LEU A 73 -3.13 6.71 -13.71
N LYS A 74 -2.57 6.71 -12.50
CA LYS A 74 -3.37 6.71 -11.26
C LYS A 74 -4.17 8.00 -11.09
N ALA A 75 -3.62 9.15 -11.46
CA ALA A 75 -4.33 10.43 -11.44
C ALA A 75 -5.47 10.45 -12.47
N GLN A 76 -5.19 10.03 -13.70
CA GLN A 76 -6.18 9.92 -14.77
C GLN A 76 -7.34 8.99 -14.38
N MET A 77 -7.05 7.82 -13.80
CA MET A 77 -8.10 6.91 -13.33
C MET A 77 -8.98 7.51 -12.24
N ARG A 78 -8.43 8.33 -11.32
CA ARG A 78 -9.26 9.01 -10.30
C ARG A 78 -10.15 10.07 -10.92
N GLN A 79 -9.61 10.84 -11.86
CA GLN A 79 -10.36 11.88 -12.57
C GLN A 79 -11.50 11.26 -13.38
N MET A 80 -11.22 10.20 -14.15
CA MET A 80 -12.24 9.48 -14.92
C MET A 80 -13.31 8.83 -14.05
N ALA A 81 -12.95 8.37 -12.84
CA ALA A 81 -13.89 7.76 -11.92
C ALA A 81 -14.72 8.80 -11.13
N GLU A 82 -14.39 10.09 -11.23
CA GLU A 82 -14.96 11.16 -10.39
C GLU A 82 -14.87 10.85 -8.87
N VAL A 83 -13.92 10.00 -8.48
CA VAL A 83 -13.71 9.59 -7.10
C VAL A 83 -12.68 10.50 -6.46
N ASP A 84 -13.17 11.47 -5.70
CA ASP A 84 -12.37 12.27 -4.78
C ASP A 84 -12.64 11.91 -3.31
N ARG A 85 -12.04 12.66 -2.38
CA ARG A 85 -12.21 12.42 -0.95
C ARG A 85 -13.64 12.68 -0.51
N ASP A 86 -14.27 13.73 -1.04
CA ASP A 86 -15.59 14.18 -0.61
C ASP A 86 -16.66 13.19 -1.07
N TYR A 87 -16.52 12.66 -2.30
CA TYR A 87 -17.30 11.54 -2.79
C TYR A 87 -17.19 10.32 -1.87
N ILE A 88 -15.98 9.92 -1.46
CA ILE A 88 -15.79 8.77 -0.55
C ILE A 88 -16.46 9.03 0.80
N VAL A 89 -16.28 10.23 1.38
CA VAL A 89 -16.90 10.60 2.65
C VAL A 89 -18.42 10.55 2.55
N LEU A 90 -19.00 11.09 1.48
CA LEU A 90 -20.43 11.07 1.22
C LEU A 90 -20.95 9.63 1.12
N LYS A 91 -20.29 8.77 0.34
CA LYS A 91 -20.69 7.36 0.18
C LYS A 91 -20.57 6.55 1.46
N LEU A 92 -19.54 6.79 2.27
CA LEU A 92 -19.42 6.13 3.57
C LEU A 92 -20.54 6.58 4.53
N LYS A 93 -20.92 7.86 4.51
CA LYS A 93 -22.05 8.35 5.30
C LYS A 93 -23.37 7.70 4.87
N GLU A 94 -23.63 7.61 3.57
CA GLU A 94 -24.81 6.89 3.03
C GLU A 94 -24.87 5.43 3.51
N ILE A 95 -23.72 4.73 3.58
CA ILE A 95 -23.65 3.34 4.07
C ILE A 95 -24.01 3.26 5.56
N VAL A 96 -23.53 4.20 6.37
CA VAL A 96 -23.83 4.25 7.81
C VAL A 96 -25.31 4.47 8.06
N GLU A 97 -25.95 5.35 7.27
CA GLU A 97 -27.36 5.72 7.41
C GLU A 97 -28.31 4.68 6.79
N LYS A 98 -27.82 3.77 5.94
CA LYS A 98 -28.65 2.77 5.27
C LYS A 98 -29.25 1.76 6.27
N GLU A 99 -30.58 1.71 6.35
CA GLU A 99 -31.31 0.82 7.27
C GLU A 99 -30.92 -0.65 7.10
N ASN A 100 -30.87 -1.13 5.85
CA ASN A 100 -30.60 -2.53 5.51
C ASN A 100 -29.12 -2.93 5.47
N ALA A 101 -28.19 -2.05 5.85
CA ALA A 101 -26.79 -2.42 6.00
C ALA A 101 -26.58 -3.15 7.34
N SER A 102 -25.77 -4.22 7.34
CA SER A 102 -25.42 -4.90 8.60
C SER A 102 -24.58 -4.00 9.50
N ASP A 103 -24.68 -4.22 10.82
CA ASP A 103 -23.93 -3.43 11.81
C ASP A 103 -22.42 -3.50 11.57
N GLN A 104 -21.91 -4.66 11.14
CA GLN A 104 -20.50 -4.82 10.77
C GLN A 104 -20.09 -3.88 9.63
N VAL A 105 -20.94 -3.73 8.61
CA VAL A 105 -20.68 -2.82 7.48
C VAL A 105 -20.71 -1.37 7.95
N LYS A 106 -21.69 -1.00 8.79
CA LYS A 106 -21.79 0.36 9.37
C LYS A 106 -20.57 0.69 10.24
N ILE A 107 -20.15 -0.23 11.11
CA ILE A 107 -18.96 -0.08 11.96
C ILE A 107 -17.69 0.07 11.10
N SER A 108 -17.56 -0.73 10.05
CA SER A 108 -16.42 -0.62 9.12
C SER A 108 -16.38 0.73 8.40
N ALA A 109 -17.53 1.22 7.96
CA ALA A 109 -17.65 2.54 7.35
C ALA A 109 -17.32 3.66 8.34
N LEU A 110 -17.84 3.59 9.57
CA LEU A 110 -17.51 4.52 10.66
C LEU A 110 -16.03 4.52 11.02
N ASN A 111 -15.41 3.35 11.12
CA ASN A 111 -13.97 3.23 11.35
C ASN A 111 -13.16 3.88 10.22
N THR A 112 -13.60 3.71 8.98
CA THR A 112 -12.96 4.33 7.82
C THR A 112 -13.11 5.85 7.86
N LEU A 113 -14.29 6.37 8.18
CA LEU A 113 -14.53 7.80 8.38
C LEU A 113 -13.68 8.35 9.53
N ALA A 114 -13.57 7.63 10.64
CA ALA A 114 -12.76 8.01 11.79
C ALA A 114 -11.26 8.10 11.41
N LYS A 115 -10.74 7.18 10.60
CA LYS A 115 -9.38 7.24 10.05
C LYS A 115 -9.20 8.43 9.09
N ILE A 116 -10.15 8.64 8.17
CA ILE A 116 -10.10 9.78 7.22
C ILE A 116 -10.14 11.12 7.96
N GLY A 117 -10.92 11.22 9.04
CA GLY A 117 -11.03 12.39 9.91
C GLY A 117 -9.84 12.58 10.86
N GLY A 118 -8.96 11.57 10.98
CA GLY A 118 -7.81 11.60 11.88
C GLY A 118 -8.16 11.34 13.36
N PHE A 119 -9.35 10.79 13.63
CA PHE A 119 -9.78 10.37 14.96
C PHE A 119 -9.16 9.05 15.39
N LEU A 120 -8.76 8.20 14.43
CA LEU A 120 -8.05 6.96 14.64
C LEU A 120 -6.72 6.98 13.87
N GLN A 121 -5.65 6.55 14.53
CA GLN A 121 -4.36 6.28 13.90
C GLN A 121 -4.14 4.77 13.85
N ASP A 122 -3.56 4.27 12.77
CA ASP A 122 -3.11 2.88 12.74
C ASP A 122 -1.98 2.74 13.77
N SER A 123 -2.23 2.00 14.86
CA SER A 123 -1.14 1.55 15.71
C SER A 123 -0.29 0.59 14.88
N LYS A 124 1.02 0.83 14.83
CA LYS A 124 1.94 -0.20 14.29
C LYS A 124 1.70 -1.45 15.14
N PRO A 125 1.35 -2.61 14.56
CA PRO A 125 1.36 -3.83 15.34
C PRO A 125 2.77 -3.96 15.93
N PRO A 126 2.92 -4.33 17.22
CA PRO A 126 4.24 -4.54 17.79
C PRO A 126 4.98 -5.54 16.89
N GLN A 127 6.17 -5.15 16.42
CA GLN A 127 7.02 -6.06 15.68
C GLN A 127 7.49 -7.11 16.67
N THR A 128 6.87 -8.29 16.64
CA THR A 128 7.31 -9.42 17.44
C THR A 128 8.61 -9.95 16.82
N PHE A 129 9.75 -9.57 17.39
CA PHE A 129 11.01 -10.22 17.11
C PHE A 129 11.09 -11.47 17.98
N VAL A 130 11.05 -12.66 17.37
CA VAL A 130 11.42 -13.89 18.07
C VAL A 130 12.94 -13.91 18.15
N LEU A 131 13.50 -13.55 19.31
CA LEU A 131 14.93 -13.69 19.57
C LEU A 131 15.18 -15.15 20.01
N ASN A 132 15.79 -15.95 19.14
CA ASN A 132 16.36 -17.23 19.59
C ASN A 132 17.59 -16.92 20.44
N VAL A 133 17.41 -16.85 21.76
CA VAL A 133 18.51 -16.68 22.69
C VAL A 133 19.21 -18.03 22.84
N ILE A 134 20.20 -18.30 21.99
CA ILE A 134 21.17 -19.36 22.26
C ILE A 134 22.22 -18.76 23.20
N GLY A 135 22.15 -19.15 24.47
CA GLY A 135 23.24 -19.01 25.44
C GLY A 135 23.55 -17.58 25.89
N LEU A 136 22.74 -17.05 26.82
CA LEU A 136 23.18 -16.05 27.80
C LEU A 136 22.36 -16.27 29.08
N ASP A 137 22.85 -17.15 29.95
CA ASP A 137 22.21 -17.46 31.25
C ASP A 137 22.39 -16.36 32.31
N GLU A 138 23.08 -15.24 32.02
CA GLU A 138 23.57 -14.35 33.08
C GLU A 138 23.10 -12.88 33.09
N GLU A 139 22.12 -12.44 32.29
CA GLU A 139 21.54 -11.09 32.49
C GLU A 139 20.00 -11.05 32.38
N LYS A 140 19.32 -11.70 33.34
CA LYS A 140 17.84 -11.70 33.43
C LYS A 140 17.21 -10.39 33.90
N ASP A 141 17.99 -9.45 34.45
CA ASP A 141 17.44 -8.29 35.17
C ASP A 141 17.44 -6.95 34.39
N LYS A 142 17.94 -6.89 33.15
CA LYS A 142 17.92 -5.64 32.36
C LYS A 142 16.76 -5.49 31.36
N VAL A 143 15.91 -6.51 31.19
CA VAL A 143 14.93 -6.55 30.08
C VAL A 143 13.55 -5.97 30.43
N LYS A 144 13.30 -5.56 31.67
CA LYS A 144 11.99 -5.03 32.09
C LYS A 144 11.71 -3.58 31.67
N GLU A 145 12.70 -2.83 31.19
CA GLU A 145 12.52 -1.40 30.89
C GLU A 145 11.92 -1.09 29.50
N VAL A 146 11.82 -2.08 28.60
CA VAL A 146 11.42 -1.82 27.19
C VAL A 146 9.97 -2.25 26.89
N GLY A 147 9.18 -2.63 27.90
CA GLY A 147 7.78 -3.04 27.69
C GLY A 147 7.64 -4.29 26.80
N VAL A 148 8.66 -5.14 26.76
CA VAL A 148 8.66 -6.39 25.99
C VAL A 148 8.12 -7.51 26.87
N SER A 149 6.95 -8.04 26.52
CA SER A 149 6.45 -9.29 27.08
C SER A 149 7.12 -10.47 26.38
N VAL A 150 7.96 -11.22 27.10
CA VAL A 150 8.62 -12.43 26.61
C VAL A 150 7.80 -13.66 27.05
N GLN A 151 7.33 -14.45 26.08
CA GLN A 151 6.81 -15.79 26.35
C GLN A 151 7.95 -16.80 26.15
N PHE A 152 8.15 -17.67 27.15
CA PHE A 152 9.12 -18.75 27.11
C PHE A 152 8.38 -20.07 26.91
N ASP A 153 8.51 -20.67 25.73
CA ASP A 153 8.06 -22.05 25.52
C ASP A 153 9.15 -23.01 26.01
N LYS A 154 8.78 -23.92 26.92
CA LYS A 154 9.66 -25.03 27.32
C LYS A 154 9.79 -25.98 26.14
N VAL A 155 11.00 -26.13 25.62
CA VAL A 155 11.32 -27.19 24.66
C VAL A 155 11.62 -28.46 25.46
N ASP A 156 10.80 -29.50 25.30
CA ASP A 156 11.05 -30.82 25.88
C ASP A 156 12.33 -31.42 25.28
N LYS A 157 13.25 -31.84 26.15
CA LYS A 157 14.50 -32.51 25.75
C LYS A 157 14.17 -33.92 25.23
N ILE A 158 14.68 -34.23 24.04
CA ILE A 158 14.79 -35.59 23.48
C ILE A 158 15.92 -36.33 24.22
#